data_AF-A0A968ADC0-F1
#
_entry.id   AF-A0A968ADC0-F1
#
_cell.length_a   1.000
_cell.length_b   1.000
_cell.length_c   1.000
_cell.angle_alpha   90.00
_cell.angle_beta   90.00
_cell.angle_gamma   90.00
#
_symmetry.space_group_name_H-M   'P 1'
#
loop_
_entity.id
_entity.type
_entity.pdbx_description
1 polymer ?
#
loop_
_entity_poly.entity_id
_entity_poly.type
_entity_poly.pdbx_seq_one_letter_code
_entity_poly.pdbx_strand_id
1 'polypeptide(L)'
;MTEGDTLAEGIRIKHPHRGDAVLRMAENTQGAFVVVDEDQIQDGMERLYRLGFFVEPTSAVVWHGLNQVIGHIPEPIIVILTGSGYKNS
;
A
#
# COMPACT_ATOMS: atom_id res chain seq x y z
N MET A 1 -16.13 18.14 1.28
CA MET A 1 -14.82 17.51 1.03
C MET A 1 -15.05 16.30 0.13
N THR A 2 -14.78 16.49 -1.15
CA THR A 2 -14.89 15.50 -2.22
C THR A 2 -13.81 14.43 -2.06
N GLU A 3 -14.10 13.22 -2.50
CA GLU A 3 -13.12 12.13 -2.58
C GLU A 3 -12.07 12.50 -3.65
N GLY A 4 -10.79 12.27 -3.35
CA GLY A 4 -9.70 12.53 -4.29
C GLY A 4 -9.57 11.40 -5.31
N ASP A 5 -9.17 11.74 -6.53
CA ASP A 5 -8.83 10.74 -7.54
C ASP A 5 -7.50 10.07 -7.17
N THR A 6 -7.45 8.74 -7.32
CA THR A 6 -6.24 7.94 -7.11
C THR A 6 -6.25 6.71 -8.00
N LEU A 7 -5.08 6.32 -8.51
CA LEU A 7 -4.83 5.09 -9.25
C LEU A 7 -5.07 3.84 -8.39
N ALA A 8 -4.88 3.95 -7.07
CA ALA A 8 -5.10 2.86 -6.11
C ALA A 8 -6.59 2.75 -5.72
N GLU A 9 -7.46 2.53 -6.70
CA GLU A 9 -8.91 2.51 -6.51
C GLU A 9 -9.37 1.50 -5.44
N GLY A 10 -8.66 0.37 -5.28
CA GLY A 10 -8.98 -0.67 -4.30
C GLY A 10 -8.87 -0.22 -2.83
N ILE A 11 -8.19 0.90 -2.57
CA ILE A 11 -8.09 1.53 -1.24
C ILE A 11 -8.63 2.96 -1.21
N ARG A 12 -9.34 3.40 -2.26
CA ARG A 12 -10.05 4.70 -2.28
C ARG A 12 -11.28 4.62 -1.37
N ILE A 13 -11.06 4.76 -0.07
CA ILE A 13 -12.08 4.59 0.97
C ILE A 13 -12.04 5.77 1.94
N LYS A 14 -12.98 6.70 1.79
CA LYS A 14 -13.10 7.85 2.70
C LYS A 14 -13.49 7.47 4.14
N HIS A 15 -14.36 6.48 4.30
CA HIS A 15 -14.90 6.05 5.60
C HIS A 15 -14.80 4.53 5.75
N PRO A 16 -13.64 4.01 6.19
CA PRO A 16 -13.45 2.57 6.31
C PRO A 16 -14.34 1.99 7.40
N HIS A 17 -15.18 1.00 7.04
CA HIS A 17 -16.11 0.34 7.98
C HIS A 17 -15.40 -0.22 9.23
N ARG A 18 -14.13 -0.64 9.09
CA ARG A 18 -13.32 -1.18 10.19
C ARG A 18 -12.19 -0.24 10.64
N GLY A 19 -12.32 1.07 10.38
CA GLY A 19 -11.29 2.07 10.71
C GLY A 19 -10.81 2.01 12.17
N ASP A 20 -11.74 2.05 13.12
CA ASP A 20 -11.39 2.01 14.55
C ASP A 20 -10.67 0.71 14.95
N ALA A 21 -11.00 -0.41 14.31
CA ALA A 21 -10.33 -1.68 14.58
C ALA A 21 -8.89 -1.67 14.05
N VAL A 22 -8.66 -1.03 12.90
CA VAL A 22 -7.33 -0.85 12.31
C VAL A 22 -6.48 0.10 13.15
N LEU A 23 -7.04 1.20 13.65
CA LEU A 23 -6.36 2.11 14.57
C LEU A 23 -5.95 1.43 15.88
N ARG A 24 -6.88 0.72 16.53
CA ARG A 24 -6.58 -0.05 17.75
C ARG A 24 -5.53 -1.13 17.53
N MET A 25 -5.55 -1.78 16.36
CA MET A 25 -4.53 -2.78 16.04
C MET A 25 -3.14 -2.13 15.97
N ALA A 26 -3.00 -1.00 15.28
CA ALA A 26 -1.73 -0.28 15.19
C ALA A 26 -1.22 0.16 16.58
N GLU A 27 -2.10 0.67 17.45
CA GLU A 27 -1.73 1.03 18.83
C GLU A 27 -1.25 -0.20 19.62
N ASN A 28 -1.99 -1.31 19.58
CA ASN A 28 -1.67 -2.52 20.34
C ASN A 28 -0.41 -3.24 19.85
N THR A 29 -0.10 -3.14 18.56
CA THR A 29 1.09 -3.79 17.96
C THR A 29 2.29 -2.85 17.86
N GLN A 30 2.16 -1.60 18.34
CA GLN A 30 3.14 -0.54 18.10
C GLN A 30 3.45 -0.36 16.60
N GLY A 31 2.44 -0.61 15.76
CA GLY A 31 2.48 -0.43 14.33
C GLY A 31 2.34 1.04 13.93
N ALA A 32 2.57 1.30 12.64
CA ALA A 32 2.47 2.63 12.06
C ALA A 32 1.70 2.59 10.74
N PHE A 33 1.14 3.73 10.37
CA PHE A 33 0.63 4.00 9.02
C PHE A 33 1.64 4.89 8.30
N VAL A 34 1.91 4.55 7.04
CA VAL A 34 2.73 5.38 6.14
C VAL A 34 1.85 5.92 5.03
N VAL A 35 2.17 7.11 4.56
CA VAL A 35 1.49 7.75 3.44
C VAL A 35 2.33 7.54 2.19
N VAL A 36 1.67 7.24 1.07
CA VAL A 36 2.29 7.08 -0.25
C VAL A 36 1.62 8.08 -1.17
N ASP A 37 2.44 8.84 -1.89
CA ASP A 37 1.96 9.87 -2.81
C ASP A 37 1.49 9.25 -4.13
N GLU A 38 0.63 9.97 -4.86
CA GLU A 38 -0.02 9.47 -6.07
C GLU A 38 0.98 9.10 -7.19
N ASP A 39 2.03 9.91 -7.36
CA ASP A 39 3.09 9.70 -8.36
C ASP A 39 3.99 8.49 -8.05
N GLN A 40 4.03 8.08 -6.79
CA GLN A 40 4.80 6.92 -6.33
C GLN A 40 4.13 5.58 -6.68
N ILE A 41 2.82 5.58 -6.92
CA ILE A 41 2.08 4.34 -7.24
C ILE A 41 2.59 3.77 -8.57
N GLN A 42 2.75 4.62 -9.58
CA GLN A 42 3.24 4.23 -10.89
C GLN A 42 4.72 3.77 -10.87
N ASP A 43 5.62 4.48 -10.17
CA ASP A 43 7.01 3.99 -10.02
C ASP A 43 7.03 2.65 -9.28
N GLY A 44 6.23 2.49 -8.22
CA GLY A 44 6.09 1.24 -7.47
C GLY A 44 5.70 0.06 -8.37
N MET A 45 4.75 0.26 -9.29
CA MET A 45 4.37 -0.77 -10.27
C MET A 45 5.56 -1.15 -11.14
N GLU A 46 6.22 -0.16 -11.76
CA GLU A 46 7.35 -0.42 -12.64
C GLU A 46 8.51 -1.13 -11.94
N ARG A 47 8.76 -0.80 -10.66
CA ARG A 47 9.78 -1.44 -9.84
C ARG A 47 9.43 -2.90 -9.57
N LEU A 48 8.20 -3.18 -9.18
CA LEU A 48 7.71 -4.54 -8.93
C LEU A 48 7.69 -5.38 -10.23
N TYR A 49 7.34 -4.77 -11.37
CA TYR A 49 7.38 -5.43 -12.67
C TYR A 49 8.80 -5.85 -13.05
N ARG A 50 9.79 -4.98 -12.84
CA ARG A 50 11.21 -5.31 -13.07
C ARG A 50 11.72 -6.45 -12.18
N LEU A 51 11.07 -6.70 -11.05
CA LEU A 51 11.34 -7.83 -10.16
C LEU A 51 10.53 -9.09 -10.50
N GLY A 52 9.68 -9.05 -11.53
CA GLY A 52 8.83 -10.18 -11.95
C GLY A 52 7.48 -10.28 -11.23
N PHE A 53 7.09 -9.28 -10.43
CA PHE A 53 5.79 -9.25 -9.77
C PHE A 53 4.80 -8.41 -10.56
N PHE A 54 3.86 -9.06 -11.26
CA PHE A 54 2.80 -8.36 -11.99
C PHE A 54 1.59 -8.05 -11.10
N VAL A 55 1.51 -6.82 -10.61
CA VAL A 55 0.52 -6.32 -9.63
C VAL A 55 -0.39 -5.22 -10.18
N GLU A 56 -1.55 -5.02 -9.56
CA GLU A 56 -2.40 -3.84 -9.81
C GLU A 56 -1.93 -2.61 -8.99
N PRO A 57 -2.35 -1.37 -9.33
CA PRO A 57 -1.89 -0.14 -8.67
C PRO A 57 -2.05 -0.15 -7.15
N THR A 58 -3.19 -0.65 -6.64
CA THR A 58 -3.46 -0.74 -5.20
C THR A 58 -2.39 -1.55 -4.47
N SER A 59 -1.89 -2.62 -5.09
CA SER A 59 -0.85 -3.46 -4.49
C SER A 59 0.53 -2.83 -4.59
N ALA A 60 0.76 -1.94 -5.56
CA ALA A 60 2.05 -1.33 -5.79
C ALA A 60 2.44 -0.27 -4.74
N VAL A 61 1.46 0.28 -4.00
CA VAL A 61 1.70 1.26 -2.92
C VAL A 61 2.72 0.74 -1.89
N VAL A 62 2.78 -0.57 -1.69
CA VAL A 62 3.70 -1.19 -0.72
C VAL A 62 5.17 -0.97 -1.05
N TRP A 63 5.52 -0.68 -2.31
CA TRP A 63 6.92 -0.47 -2.70
C TRP A 63 7.51 0.75 -2.01
N HIS A 64 6.84 1.89 -2.13
CA HIS A 64 7.27 3.12 -1.46
C HIS A 64 7.01 3.08 0.05
N GLY A 65 5.94 2.41 0.49
CA GLY A 65 5.72 2.15 1.91
C GLY A 65 6.86 1.37 2.55
N LEU A 66 7.36 0.31 1.88
CA LEU A 66 8.53 -0.46 2.33
C LEU A 66 9.78 0.41 2.40
N ASN A 67 10.05 1.22 1.37
CA ASN A 67 11.23 2.09 1.32
C ASN A 67 11.27 3.10 2.48
N GLN A 68 10.12 3.50 3.03
CA GLN A 68 10.04 4.40 4.18
C GLN A 68 10.40 3.72 5.50
N VAL A 69 10.23 2.39 5.62
CA VAL A 69 10.39 1.66 6.89
C VAL A 69 11.57 0.70 6.90
N ILE A 70 12.11 0.34 5.74
CA ILE A 70 13.24 -0.58 5.65
C ILE A 70 14.44 -0.03 6.43
N GLY A 71 15.12 -0.91 7.19
CA GLY A 71 16.18 -0.52 8.12
C GLY A 71 15.71 0.09 9.45
N HIS A 72 14.41 0.36 9.61
CA HIS A 72 13.81 0.92 10.83
C HIS A 72 12.90 -0.08 11.56
N ILE A 73 12.60 -1.23 10.95
CA ILE A 73 11.79 -2.31 11.53
C ILE A 73 12.56 -3.64 11.54
N PRO A 74 12.24 -4.58 12.46
CA PRO A 74 12.91 -5.87 12.53
C PRO A 74 12.72 -6.74 11.27
N GLU A 75 13.73 -7.55 10.95
CA GLU A 75 13.66 -8.56 9.89
C GLU A 75 13.24 -9.95 10.43
N PRO A 76 12.62 -10.81 9.60
CA PRO A 76 12.29 -10.62 8.19
C PRO A 76 11.04 -9.74 7.99
N ILE A 77 11.06 -8.93 6.92
CA ILE A 77 9.91 -8.12 6.51
C ILE A 77 9.06 -8.91 5.50
N ILE A 78 7.76 -9.00 5.76
CA ILE A 78 6.79 -9.62 4.84
C ILE A 78 5.94 -8.52 4.22
N VAL A 79 5.88 -8.50 2.89
CA VAL A 79 5.05 -7.55 2.12
C VAL A 79 3.92 -8.32 1.45
N ILE A 80 2.69 -7.82 1.61
CA ILE A 80 1.48 -8.46 1.06
C ILE A 80 1.10 -7.75 -0.24
N LEU A 81 1.13 -8.49 -1.36
CA LEU A 81 0.64 -8.03 -2.66
C LEU A 81 -0.79 -8.57 -2.86
N THR A 82 -1.79 -7.71 -2.65
CA THR A 82 -3.21 -8.13 -2.54
C THR A 82 -3.92 -8.36 -3.89
N GLY A 83 -3.34 -7.92 -4.99
CA GLY A 83 -3.96 -7.96 -6.30
C GLY A 83 -2.94 -8.07 -7.43
N SER A 84 -3.24 -8.94 -8.38
CA SER A 84 -2.45 -9.13 -9.59
C SER A 84 -2.82 -8.10 -10.65
N GLY A 85 -1.88 -7.81 -11.56
CA GLY A 85 -2.09 -6.86 -12.67
C GLY A 85 -3.17 -7.32 -13.67
N TYR A 86 -3.66 -8.55 -13.58
CA TYR A 86 -4.78 -9.05 -14.38
C TYR A 86 -6.13 -8.43 -13.99
N LYS A 87 -6.24 -7.79 -12.82
CA LYS A 87 -7.49 -7.19 -12.35
C LYS A 87 -7.86 -5.88 -13.06
N ASN A 88 -6.95 -5.26 -13.80
CA ASN A 88 -7.14 -3.97 -14.47
C ASN A 88 -6.98 -4.06 -16.01
N SER A 89 -7.63 -5.05 -16.65
CA SER A 89 -7.81 -5.05 -18.11
C SER A 89 -8.95 -4.13 -18.54
#